data_AF-A0A7G9NYZ3-F1
#
_entry.id   AF-A0A7G9NYZ3-F1
#
_cell.length_a   1.000
_cell.length_b   1.000
_cell.length_c   1.000
_cell.angle_alpha   90.00
_cell.angle_beta   90.00
_cell.angle_gamma   90.00
#
_symmetry.space_group_name_H-M   'P 1'
#
loop_
_entity.id
_entity.type
_entity.pdbx_description
1 polymer ?
#
loop_
_entity_poly.entity_id
_entity_poly.type
_entity_poly.pdbx_seq_one_letter_code
_entity_poly.pdbx_strand_id
1 'polypeptide(L)'
;MNHTLTFNWMMGFVIAAMALGAGQAQAAYVIPMIGGAQLGPMDGTPMKHLDISFDGTNLSVHVDDMVPTPLLRPLESPDEFDPAEPWAVLTDKAYNYQYGWNPAGFITLPSNSAIWVQRLSQDSGLESYQRPPASPPYASIFASDGDIWQWSGSMTHNVYAVLNPTQSVYSASYRVYLGDSVTGVALDGYGSDDVTLLFNATVSAVPEPGTAMMLTLAGAAMLRRRRTA
;
A
#
# COMPACT_ATOMS: atom_id res chain seq x y z
N MET A 1 79.50 2.81 41.02
CA MET A 1 78.60 3.96 41.14
C MET A 1 78.64 4.73 39.82
N ASN A 2 77.46 5.08 39.30
CA ASN A 2 77.14 5.92 38.12
C ASN A 2 77.20 5.23 36.74
N HIS A 3 76.07 4.70 36.23
CA HIS A 3 74.93 5.36 35.53
C HIS A 3 75.27 5.67 34.05
N THR A 4 75.12 4.72 33.10
CA THR A 4 73.93 4.30 32.30
C THR A 4 73.43 5.34 31.28
N LEU A 5 73.61 4.99 29.99
CA LEU A 5 73.05 5.58 28.76
C LEU A 5 71.52 5.43 28.69
N THR A 6 70.82 6.33 27.98
CA THR A 6 69.84 5.95 26.93
C THR A 6 69.38 7.14 26.09
N PHE A 7 69.41 6.91 24.78
CA PHE A 7 68.92 7.74 23.68
C PHE A 7 67.45 7.38 23.43
N ASN A 8 66.53 8.35 23.36
CA ASN A 8 65.10 8.08 23.17
C ASN A 8 64.60 8.68 21.85
N TRP A 9 64.39 7.83 20.85
CA TRP A 9 63.59 8.12 19.66
C TRP A 9 62.14 7.75 19.98
N MET A 10 61.22 8.71 19.97
CA MET A 10 59.78 8.40 19.87
C MET A 10 59.22 8.96 18.57
N MET A 11 59.02 8.04 17.63
CA MET A 11 58.14 8.16 16.46
C MET A 11 56.71 8.44 16.93
N GLY A 12 56.17 9.60 16.55
CA GLY A 12 54.74 9.87 16.63
C GLY A 12 54.01 9.19 15.47
N PHE A 13 53.17 8.20 15.77
CA PHE A 13 52.18 7.68 14.83
C PHE A 13 50.98 8.63 14.79
N VAL A 14 50.77 9.30 13.66
CA VAL A 14 49.51 9.99 13.35
C VAL A 14 48.56 8.95 12.76
N ILE A 15 47.54 8.53 13.52
CA ILE A 15 46.41 7.78 12.98
C ILE A 15 45.45 8.79 12.36
N ALA A 16 45.51 8.91 11.03
CA ALA A 16 44.47 9.60 10.26
C ALA A 16 43.24 8.70 10.17
N ALA A 17 42.22 8.98 10.99
CA ALA A 17 40.90 8.38 10.84
C ALA A 17 40.24 8.97 9.59
N MET A 18 40.26 8.24 8.47
CA MET A 18 39.40 8.55 7.33
C MET A 18 37.95 8.20 7.71
N ALA A 19 37.17 9.22 8.07
CA ALA A 19 35.73 9.12 8.10
C ALA A 19 35.24 8.97 6.65
N LEU A 20 34.95 7.73 6.25
CA LEU A 20 34.13 7.46 5.06
C LEU A 20 32.73 8.02 5.35
N GLY A 21 32.48 9.24 4.87
CA GLY A 21 31.13 9.76 4.80
C GLY A 21 30.34 8.86 3.85
N ALA A 22 29.48 8.01 4.40
CA ALA A 22 28.41 7.40 3.63
C ALA A 22 27.54 8.56 3.13
N GLY A 23 27.73 8.97 1.87
CA GLY A 23 26.82 9.91 1.23
C GLY A 23 25.43 9.31 1.33
N GLN A 24 24.52 9.98 2.05
CA GLN A 24 23.11 9.62 2.00
C GLN A 24 22.71 9.80 0.53
N ALA A 25 22.41 8.68 -0.14
CA ALA A 25 21.78 8.74 -1.44
C ALA A 25 20.50 9.57 -1.26
N GLN A 26 20.40 10.66 -2.01
CA GLN A 26 19.24 11.53 -1.98
C GLN A 26 18.06 10.70 -2.49
N ALA A 27 17.02 10.53 -1.68
CA ALA A 27 15.84 9.77 -2.05
C ALA A 27 15.28 10.30 -3.37
N ALA A 28 14.97 9.39 -4.30
CA ALA A 28 14.29 9.76 -5.53
C ALA A 28 12.79 9.75 -5.25
N TYR A 29 12.17 10.93 -5.31
CA TYR A 29 10.72 10.99 -5.18
C TYR A 29 10.05 10.44 -6.43
N VAL A 30 9.09 9.54 -6.22
CA VAL A 30 8.36 8.85 -7.28
C VAL A 30 6.85 9.11 -7.20
N ILE A 31 6.16 8.80 -8.30
CA ILE A 31 4.70 8.79 -8.38
C ILE A 31 4.24 7.33 -8.26
N PRO A 32 3.14 7.03 -7.56
CA PRO A 32 2.63 5.66 -7.47
C PRO A 32 2.37 5.04 -8.84
N MET A 33 2.63 3.74 -8.97
CA MET A 33 2.34 2.95 -10.18
C MET A 33 1.30 1.86 -9.90
N ILE A 34 0.58 1.43 -10.94
CA ILE A 34 -0.65 0.63 -10.81
C ILE A 34 -0.45 -0.70 -10.10
N GLY A 35 0.70 -1.34 -10.29
CA GLY A 35 1.07 -2.59 -9.66
C GLY A 35 1.59 -2.48 -8.23
N GLY A 36 1.69 -1.28 -7.66
CA GLY A 36 2.48 -1.05 -6.45
C GLY A 36 3.98 -0.95 -6.77
N ALA A 37 4.79 -0.65 -5.75
CA ALA A 37 6.21 -0.36 -5.91
C ALA A 37 6.42 0.70 -7.00
N GLN A 38 7.04 0.33 -8.12
CA GLN A 38 7.16 1.13 -9.35
C GLN A 38 6.85 0.26 -10.60
N LEU A 39 5.83 -0.60 -10.52
CA LEU A 39 5.40 -1.44 -11.64
C LEU A 39 4.20 -0.83 -12.37
N GLY A 40 4.43 -0.38 -13.60
CA GLY A 40 3.45 0.25 -14.48
C GLY A 40 2.90 -0.69 -15.56
N PRO A 41 2.00 -0.18 -16.43
CA PRO A 41 1.50 -0.92 -17.59
C PRO A 41 2.61 -1.35 -18.56
N MET A 42 3.68 -0.56 -18.66
CA MET A 42 4.85 -0.88 -19.51
C MET A 42 5.64 -2.08 -19.00
N ASP A 43 5.53 -2.40 -17.72
CA ASP A 43 6.15 -3.58 -17.08
C ASP A 43 5.25 -4.83 -17.20
N GLY A 44 4.22 -4.77 -18.06
CA GLY A 44 3.26 -5.84 -18.24
C GLY A 44 2.28 -5.99 -17.09
N THR A 45 2.11 -4.96 -16.25
CA THR A 45 1.13 -4.99 -15.15
C THR A 45 -0.30 -4.84 -15.73
N PRO A 46 -1.12 -5.90 -15.72
CA PRO A 46 -2.46 -5.85 -16.28
C PRO A 46 -3.44 -5.09 -15.37
N MET A 47 -4.51 -4.55 -15.93
CA MET A 47 -5.66 -4.08 -15.16
C MET A 47 -6.63 -5.24 -14.96
N LYS A 48 -7.11 -5.45 -13.73
CA LYS A 48 -8.14 -6.45 -13.42
C LYS A 48 -9.49 -5.75 -13.41
N HIS A 49 -10.29 -5.93 -14.46
CA HIS A 49 -11.55 -5.21 -14.57
C HIS A 49 -12.63 -5.81 -13.66
N LEU A 50 -13.44 -4.91 -13.11
CA LEU A 50 -14.71 -5.16 -12.46
C LEU A 50 -15.76 -4.58 -13.40
N ASP A 51 -16.19 -5.42 -14.35
CA ASP A 51 -17.10 -5.06 -15.43
C ASP A 51 -18.52 -4.96 -14.89
N ILE A 52 -19.03 -3.74 -14.76
CA ILE A 52 -20.38 -3.44 -14.30
C ILE A 52 -21.30 -3.37 -15.52
N SER A 53 -22.35 -4.18 -15.54
CA SER A 53 -23.45 -4.09 -16.51
C SER A 53 -24.79 -3.84 -15.82
N PHE A 54 -25.73 -3.27 -16.58
CA PHE A 54 -27.10 -3.02 -16.15
C PHE A 54 -28.08 -3.45 -17.25
N ASP A 55 -29.02 -4.33 -16.94
CA ASP A 55 -30.00 -4.85 -17.90
C ASP A 55 -31.31 -4.03 -17.99
N GLY A 56 -31.38 -2.93 -17.23
CA GLY A 56 -32.59 -2.12 -17.05
C GLY A 56 -33.30 -2.37 -15.71
N THR A 57 -32.99 -3.47 -15.02
CA THR A 57 -33.54 -3.83 -13.70
C THR A 57 -32.44 -4.26 -12.72
N ASN A 58 -31.47 -5.06 -13.15
CA ASN A 58 -30.43 -5.62 -12.29
C ASN A 58 -29.04 -5.11 -12.69
N LEU A 59 -28.22 -4.84 -11.69
CA LEU A 59 -26.78 -4.71 -11.85
C LEU A 59 -26.11 -6.07 -11.75
N SER A 60 -25.00 -6.24 -12.46
CA SER A 60 -24.09 -7.37 -12.30
C SER A 60 -22.66 -6.89 -12.41
N VAL A 61 -21.76 -7.51 -11.66
CA VAL A 61 -20.33 -7.23 -11.63
C VAL A 61 -19.59 -8.49 -12.03
N HIS A 62 -18.89 -8.44 -13.17
CA HIS A 62 -18.01 -9.51 -13.60
C HIS A 62 -16.55 -9.18 -13.31
N VAL A 63 -15.85 -10.06 -12.61
CA VAL A 63 -14.41 -9.92 -12.37
C VAL A 63 -13.64 -10.60 -13.51
N ASP A 64 -12.68 -9.90 -14.11
CA ASP A 64 -11.79 -10.51 -15.10
C ASP A 64 -10.86 -11.53 -14.44
N ASP A 65 -11.26 -12.80 -14.44
CA ASP A 65 -10.51 -13.91 -13.84
C ASP A 65 -9.30 -14.36 -14.66
N MET A 66 -9.12 -13.85 -15.88
CA MET A 66 -7.91 -14.10 -16.68
C MET A 66 -6.72 -13.29 -16.17
N VAL A 67 -6.98 -12.20 -15.43
CA VAL A 67 -5.95 -11.38 -14.79
C VAL A 67 -5.67 -11.91 -13.38
N PRO A 68 -4.40 -12.21 -13.04
CA PRO A 68 -4.03 -12.69 -11.71
C PRO A 68 -4.46 -11.75 -10.58
N THR A 69 -4.67 -12.32 -9.40
CA THR A 69 -4.95 -11.55 -8.18
C THR A 69 -3.84 -10.51 -7.94
N PRO A 70 -4.17 -9.21 -7.81
CA PRO A 70 -3.18 -8.17 -7.60
C PRO A 70 -2.35 -8.39 -6.34
N LEU A 71 -1.09 -7.93 -6.36
CA LEU A 71 -0.18 -8.00 -5.23
C LEU A 71 0.04 -6.59 -4.68
N LEU A 72 -0.20 -6.41 -3.38
CA LEU A 72 0.15 -5.20 -2.63
C LEU A 72 1.67 -5.18 -2.48
N ARG A 73 2.33 -4.16 -3.05
CA ARG A 73 3.79 -4.02 -3.03
C ARG A 73 4.21 -2.70 -2.40
N PRO A 74 5.16 -2.70 -1.44
CA PRO A 74 5.74 -1.46 -0.92
C PRO A 74 6.71 -0.85 -1.94
N LEU A 75 7.09 0.42 -1.74
CA LEU A 75 8.25 0.97 -2.44
C LEU A 75 9.53 0.21 -2.02
N GLU A 76 10.47 0.09 -2.96
CA GLU A 76 11.80 -0.43 -2.68
C GLU A 76 12.77 0.73 -2.45
N SER A 77 13.70 0.58 -1.52
CA SER A 77 14.76 1.59 -1.33
C SER A 77 15.58 1.74 -2.63
N PRO A 78 15.92 2.97 -3.05
CA PRO A 78 15.80 4.25 -2.32
C PRO A 78 14.58 5.10 -2.71
N ASP A 79 13.54 4.52 -3.34
CA ASP A 79 12.37 5.27 -3.77
C ASP A 79 11.53 5.72 -2.58
N GLU A 80 11.05 6.96 -2.65
CA GLU A 80 10.18 7.55 -1.63
C GLU A 80 9.03 8.31 -2.29
N PHE A 81 7.92 8.50 -1.58
CA PHE A 81 6.90 9.45 -2.00
C PHE A 81 7.21 10.84 -1.43
N ASP A 82 6.98 11.88 -2.24
CA ASP A 82 7.08 13.26 -1.76
C ASP A 82 5.99 13.51 -0.69
N PRO A 83 6.35 13.88 0.55
CA PRO A 83 5.38 14.14 1.62
C PRO A 83 4.47 15.35 1.35
N ALA A 84 4.81 16.21 0.38
CA ALA A 84 3.98 17.34 -0.03
C ALA A 84 2.86 16.95 -1.02
N GLU A 85 2.91 15.73 -1.58
CA GLU A 85 1.97 15.28 -2.60
C GLU A 85 0.81 14.45 -2.00
N PRO A 86 -0.39 14.44 -2.62
CA PRO A 86 -1.54 13.71 -2.07
C PRO A 86 -1.33 12.21 -1.87
N TRP A 87 -0.46 11.59 -2.67
CA TRP A 87 -0.14 10.17 -2.55
C TRP A 87 0.80 9.83 -1.40
N ALA A 88 1.26 10.82 -0.62
CA ALA A 88 2.03 10.59 0.61
C ALA A 88 1.30 9.70 1.63
N VAL A 89 -0.03 9.54 1.52
CA VAL A 89 -0.79 8.57 2.32
C VAL A 89 -0.35 7.12 2.13
N LEU A 90 0.39 6.83 1.05
CA LEU A 90 0.92 5.51 0.71
C LEU A 90 2.33 5.26 1.27
N THR A 91 2.96 6.26 1.90
CA THR A 91 4.30 6.11 2.49
C THR A 91 4.33 4.95 3.48
N ASP A 92 5.36 4.10 3.36
CA ASP A 92 5.55 2.85 4.13
C ASP A 92 4.47 1.78 3.96
N LYS A 93 3.52 1.95 3.02
CA LYS A 93 2.46 0.97 2.77
C LYS A 93 2.77 0.12 1.55
N ALA A 94 2.39 -1.15 1.63
CA ALA A 94 2.23 -1.98 0.44
C ALA A 94 0.91 -1.58 -0.24
N TYR A 95 0.94 -1.26 -1.53
CA TYR A 95 -0.23 -0.72 -2.22
C TYR A 95 -0.43 -1.34 -3.61
N ASN A 96 -1.64 -1.18 -4.15
CA ASN A 96 -2.02 -1.61 -5.50
C ASN A 96 -3.29 -0.88 -5.95
N TYR A 97 -3.45 -0.63 -7.26
CA TYR A 97 -4.70 -0.12 -7.83
C TYR A 97 -5.02 -0.74 -9.19
N GLN A 98 -4.66 -2.02 -9.41
CA GLN A 98 -4.95 -2.75 -10.64
C GLN A 98 -6.43 -3.05 -10.84
N TYR A 99 -7.23 -3.16 -9.77
CA TYR A 99 -8.68 -3.27 -9.89
C TYR A 99 -9.27 -1.98 -10.47
N GLY A 100 -10.02 -2.12 -11.56
CA GLY A 100 -10.69 -1.01 -12.22
C GLY A 100 -12.18 -1.27 -12.37
N TRP A 101 -13.01 -0.41 -11.77
CA TRP A 101 -14.46 -0.38 -12.00
C TRP A 101 -14.72 0.09 -13.42
N ASN A 102 -15.24 -0.79 -14.27
CA ASN A 102 -15.34 -0.57 -15.71
C ASN A 102 -16.79 -0.69 -16.18
N PRO A 103 -17.31 0.22 -17.03
CA PRO A 103 -18.59 -0.02 -17.67
C PRO A 103 -18.47 -1.13 -18.72
N ALA A 104 -19.26 -2.18 -18.57
CA ALA A 104 -19.42 -3.25 -19.55
C ALA A 104 -20.32 -2.79 -20.72
N GLY A 105 -19.86 -1.76 -21.46
CA GLY A 105 -20.59 -1.11 -22.53
C GLY A 105 -21.36 0.13 -22.09
N PHE A 106 -22.44 0.47 -22.81
CA PHE A 106 -23.25 1.65 -22.50
C PHE A 106 -24.27 1.35 -21.41
N ILE A 107 -24.20 2.09 -20.30
CA ILE A 107 -25.16 2.00 -19.20
C ILE A 107 -26.07 3.22 -19.25
N THR A 108 -27.38 3.00 -19.35
CA THR A 108 -28.39 4.05 -19.23
C THR A 108 -29.12 3.88 -17.91
N LEU A 109 -29.03 4.88 -17.04
CA LEU A 109 -29.66 4.86 -15.73
C LEU A 109 -31.01 5.58 -15.74
N PRO A 110 -31.98 5.16 -14.90
CA PRO A 110 -33.16 5.94 -14.59
C PRO A 110 -32.83 7.37 -14.13
N SER A 111 -33.77 8.29 -14.27
CA SER A 111 -33.60 9.66 -13.77
C SER A 111 -33.38 9.68 -12.25
N ASN A 112 -32.55 10.59 -11.76
CA ASN A 112 -32.21 10.75 -10.34
C ASN A 112 -31.59 9.50 -9.70
N SER A 113 -30.90 8.68 -10.49
CA SER A 113 -30.21 7.49 -9.99
C SER A 113 -28.72 7.51 -10.31
N ALA A 114 -27.94 6.83 -9.48
CA ALA A 114 -26.52 6.60 -9.66
C ALA A 114 -26.14 5.18 -9.21
N ILE A 115 -25.04 4.65 -9.75
CA ILE A 115 -24.48 3.39 -9.28
C ILE A 115 -23.63 3.69 -8.04
N TRP A 116 -23.95 3.01 -6.95
CA TRP A 116 -23.23 3.10 -5.69
C TRP A 116 -22.53 1.78 -5.41
N VAL A 117 -21.35 1.88 -4.82
CA VAL A 117 -20.61 0.76 -4.27
C VAL A 117 -20.63 0.91 -2.76
N GLN A 118 -21.16 -0.08 -2.04
CA GLN A 118 -21.17 -0.13 -0.58
C GLN A 118 -20.14 -1.14 -0.10
N ARG A 119 -19.33 -0.77 0.89
CA ARG A 119 -18.48 -1.73 1.60
C ARG A 119 -19.33 -2.65 2.47
N LEU A 120 -19.22 -3.96 2.26
CA LEU A 120 -19.87 -4.97 3.11
C LEU A 120 -18.94 -5.42 4.23
N SER A 121 -17.68 -5.68 3.89
CA SER A 121 -16.63 -6.09 4.82
C SER A 121 -15.26 -5.79 4.24
N GLN A 122 -14.26 -5.59 5.10
CA GLN A 122 -12.87 -5.42 4.70
C GLN A 122 -11.94 -5.97 5.77
N ASP A 123 -10.86 -6.64 5.35
CA ASP A 123 -9.85 -7.13 6.28
C ASP A 123 -9.18 -5.98 7.06
N SER A 124 -8.87 -6.25 8.33
CA SER A 124 -8.28 -5.25 9.22
C SER A 124 -6.93 -4.75 8.68
N GLY A 125 -6.74 -3.43 8.68
CA GLY A 125 -5.51 -2.79 8.20
C GLY A 125 -5.45 -2.57 6.68
N LEU A 126 -6.35 -3.17 5.89
CA LEU A 126 -6.52 -2.76 4.49
C LEU A 126 -7.24 -1.41 4.49
N GLU A 127 -6.71 -0.47 3.71
CA GLU A 127 -7.23 0.88 3.53
C GLU A 127 -7.55 1.11 2.06
N SER A 128 -8.56 1.94 1.78
CA SER A 128 -8.99 2.27 0.42
C SER A 128 -9.04 3.78 0.20
N TYR A 129 -8.61 4.21 -0.99
CA TYR A 129 -8.55 5.63 -1.36
C TYR A 129 -9.06 5.87 -2.79
N GLN A 130 -9.54 7.08 -3.04
CA GLN A 130 -9.85 7.53 -4.40
C GLN A 130 -8.57 7.80 -5.19
N ARG A 131 -8.49 7.36 -6.44
CA ARG A 131 -7.40 7.74 -7.35
C ARG A 131 -7.80 8.99 -8.16
N PRO A 132 -6.86 9.89 -8.50
CA PRO A 132 -7.06 10.87 -9.57
C PRO A 132 -7.72 10.23 -10.82
N PRO A 133 -8.69 10.92 -11.46
CA PRO A 133 -9.01 12.34 -11.34
C PRO A 133 -9.98 12.72 -10.21
N ALA A 134 -10.25 11.83 -9.24
CA ALA A 134 -11.09 12.15 -8.09
C ALA A 134 -10.60 13.37 -7.30
N SER A 135 -11.55 14.08 -6.68
CA SER A 135 -11.28 15.26 -5.86
C SER A 135 -12.02 15.17 -4.51
N PRO A 136 -11.31 15.28 -3.37
CA PRO A 136 -9.85 15.37 -3.27
C PRO A 136 -9.16 14.06 -3.70
N PRO A 137 -7.99 14.13 -4.36
CA PRO A 137 -7.23 12.94 -4.74
C PRO A 137 -6.71 12.23 -3.49
N TYR A 138 -6.70 10.89 -3.51
CA TYR A 138 -6.30 10.07 -2.36
C TYR A 138 -7.14 10.28 -1.09
N ALA A 139 -8.35 10.82 -1.22
CA ALA A 139 -9.32 10.82 -0.13
C ALA A 139 -9.64 9.37 0.27
N SER A 140 -9.64 9.10 1.58
CA SER A 140 -10.07 7.79 2.09
C SER A 140 -11.53 7.53 1.74
N ILE A 141 -11.82 6.30 1.35
CA ILE A 141 -13.15 5.76 1.12
C ILE A 141 -13.28 4.44 1.86
N PHE A 142 -14.52 4.00 2.10
CA PHE A 142 -14.78 2.70 2.72
C PHE A 142 -14.06 2.54 4.07
N ALA A 143 -14.16 3.55 4.94
CA ALA A 143 -13.53 3.51 6.26
C ALA A 143 -14.24 2.54 7.21
N SER A 144 -15.55 2.36 7.06
CA SER A 144 -16.41 1.46 7.84
C SER A 144 -17.32 0.61 6.96
N ASP A 145 -17.79 -0.52 7.51
CA ASP A 145 -18.79 -1.35 6.83
C ASP A 145 -20.08 -0.56 6.73
N GLY A 146 -20.72 -0.61 5.57
CA GLY A 146 -21.88 0.21 5.23
C GLY A 146 -21.54 1.53 4.53
N ASP A 147 -20.27 1.97 4.53
CA ASP A 147 -19.85 3.16 3.79
C ASP A 147 -20.11 2.99 2.29
N ILE A 148 -20.55 4.07 1.65
CA ILE A 148 -20.92 4.09 0.24
C ILE A 148 -20.04 5.06 -0.56
N TRP A 149 -19.80 4.71 -1.82
CA TRP A 149 -19.06 5.50 -2.78
C TRP A 149 -19.83 5.53 -4.10
N GLN A 150 -20.08 6.73 -4.61
CA GLN A 150 -20.74 6.90 -5.91
C GLN A 150 -19.73 6.66 -7.03
N TRP A 151 -19.98 5.66 -7.87
CA TRP A 151 -19.15 5.42 -9.03
C TRP A 151 -19.46 6.44 -10.13
N SER A 152 -18.42 6.92 -10.82
CA SER A 152 -18.53 7.94 -11.87
C SER A 152 -19.17 7.43 -13.16
N GLY A 153 -19.36 6.12 -13.30
CA GLY A 153 -19.76 5.47 -14.55
C GLY A 153 -18.62 5.36 -15.59
N SER A 154 -17.40 5.79 -15.23
CA SER A 154 -16.21 5.69 -16.07
C SER A 154 -15.17 4.76 -15.43
N MET A 155 -14.25 4.23 -16.24
CA MET A 155 -13.12 3.42 -15.76
C MET A 155 -12.41 4.13 -14.61
N THR A 156 -12.53 3.58 -13.40
CA THR A 156 -12.02 4.20 -12.18
C THR A 156 -11.32 3.16 -11.33
N HIS A 157 -10.12 3.49 -10.87
CA HIS A 157 -9.34 2.65 -9.96
C HIS A 157 -9.43 3.23 -8.56
N ASN A 158 -9.68 2.40 -7.56
CA ASN A 158 -9.41 2.76 -6.17
C ASN A 158 -8.03 2.24 -5.78
N VAL A 159 -7.37 2.96 -4.87
CA VAL A 159 -6.08 2.53 -4.32
C VAL A 159 -6.32 1.75 -3.05
N TYR A 160 -5.76 0.56 -2.98
CA TYR A 160 -5.76 -0.29 -1.80
C TYR A 160 -4.36 -0.31 -1.21
N ALA A 161 -4.25 -0.13 0.09
CA ALA A 161 -2.97 -0.11 0.77
C ALA A 161 -3.03 -0.73 2.16
N VAL A 162 -1.92 -1.29 2.61
CA VAL A 162 -1.77 -1.85 3.94
C VAL A 162 -0.40 -1.49 4.52
N LEU A 163 -0.40 -1.01 5.75
CA LEU A 163 0.81 -0.79 6.53
C LEU A 163 1.21 -2.11 7.20
N ASN A 164 2.48 -2.52 7.04
CA ASN A 164 3.04 -3.73 7.66
C ASN A 164 2.15 -4.99 7.49
N PRO A 165 1.90 -5.46 6.26
CA PRO A 165 0.99 -6.58 6.03
C PRO A 165 1.29 -7.80 6.91
N THR A 166 0.27 -8.28 7.63
CA THR A 166 0.36 -9.38 8.61
C THR A 166 -0.21 -10.70 8.08
N GLN A 167 -0.85 -10.67 6.91
CA GLN A 167 -1.45 -11.83 6.24
C GLN A 167 -1.07 -11.83 4.75
N SER A 168 -1.05 -13.03 4.15
CA SER A 168 -0.63 -13.20 2.76
C SER A 168 -1.73 -12.88 1.74
N VAL A 169 -2.98 -12.83 2.19
CA VAL A 169 -4.16 -12.49 1.39
C VAL A 169 -5.03 -11.54 2.18
N TYR A 170 -5.44 -10.44 1.57
CA TYR A 170 -6.43 -9.49 2.07
C TYR A 170 -7.67 -9.53 1.18
N SER A 171 -8.82 -9.20 1.75
CA SER A 171 -10.11 -9.17 1.09
C SER A 171 -10.88 -7.89 1.38
N ALA A 172 -11.67 -7.46 0.39
CA ALA A 172 -12.67 -6.40 0.53
C ALA A 172 -13.91 -6.78 -0.27
N SER A 173 -15.06 -6.82 0.39
CA SER A 173 -16.34 -7.20 -0.21
C SER A 173 -17.23 -5.98 -0.35
N TYR A 174 -17.90 -5.90 -1.50
CA TYR A 174 -18.73 -4.76 -1.89
C TYR A 174 -20.07 -5.21 -2.42
N ARG A 175 -21.09 -4.38 -2.21
CA ARG A 175 -22.37 -4.43 -2.92
C ARG A 175 -22.43 -3.30 -3.93
N VAL A 176 -22.76 -3.61 -5.17
CA VAL A 176 -23.01 -2.64 -6.24
C VAL A 176 -24.51 -2.58 -6.51
N TYR A 177 -25.09 -1.39 -6.38
CA TYR A 177 -26.54 -1.21 -6.46
C TYR A 177 -26.89 0.14 -7.09
N LEU A 178 -28.14 0.25 -7.56
CA LEU A 178 -28.70 1.50 -8.02
C LEU A 178 -29.33 2.25 -6.84
N GLY A 179 -28.91 3.49 -6.61
CA GLY A 179 -29.42 4.33 -5.54
C GLY A 179 -29.81 5.72 -6.03
N ASP A 180 -30.55 6.45 -5.21
CA ASP A 180 -30.84 7.87 -5.42
C ASP A 180 -29.53 8.64 -5.64
N SER A 181 -29.49 9.49 -6.66
CA SER A 181 -28.26 10.14 -7.13
C SER A 181 -27.67 11.14 -6.14
N VAL A 182 -28.42 11.51 -5.09
CA VAL A 182 -27.99 12.50 -4.10
C VAL A 182 -27.69 11.84 -2.75
N THR A 183 -28.55 10.92 -2.31
CA THR A 183 -28.52 10.34 -0.97
C THR A 183 -27.89 8.96 -0.92
N GLY A 184 -27.81 8.25 -2.05
CA GLY A 184 -27.33 6.88 -2.11
C GLY A 184 -28.26 5.84 -1.49
N VAL A 185 -29.49 6.22 -1.12
CA VAL A 185 -30.54 5.28 -0.71
C VAL A 185 -30.87 4.36 -1.89
N ALA A 186 -30.83 3.05 -1.66
CA ALA A 186 -31.14 2.06 -2.70
C ALA A 186 -32.55 2.28 -3.27
N LEU A 187 -32.69 2.13 -4.59
CA LEU A 187 -33.99 2.28 -5.26
C LEU A 187 -34.78 0.98 -5.23
N ASP A 188 -36.06 1.07 -4.86
CA ASP A 188 -36.98 -0.06 -4.89
C ASP A 188 -37.17 -0.59 -6.32
N GLY A 189 -37.25 -1.91 -6.45
CA GLY A 189 -37.48 -2.59 -7.74
C GLY A 189 -36.24 -2.82 -8.59
N TYR A 190 -35.06 -2.39 -8.16
CA TYR A 190 -33.78 -2.66 -8.82
C TYR A 190 -32.95 -3.70 -8.07
N GLY A 191 -32.27 -4.58 -8.81
CA GLY A 191 -31.36 -5.57 -8.28
C GLY A 191 -29.98 -4.99 -7.95
N SER A 192 -29.25 -5.70 -7.08
CA SER A 192 -27.86 -5.43 -6.73
C SER A 192 -27.00 -6.68 -6.95
N ASP A 193 -25.69 -6.50 -6.99
CA ASP A 193 -24.72 -7.61 -7.04
C ASP A 193 -23.61 -7.43 -6.01
N ASP A 194 -23.06 -8.54 -5.51
CA ASP A 194 -22.01 -8.54 -4.49
C ASP A 194 -20.71 -9.09 -5.09
N VAL A 195 -19.60 -8.40 -4.85
CA VAL A 195 -18.27 -8.79 -5.35
C VAL A 195 -17.26 -8.80 -4.21
N THR A 196 -16.33 -9.75 -4.22
CA THR A 196 -15.20 -9.77 -3.28
C THR A 196 -13.89 -9.63 -4.05
N LEU A 197 -13.13 -8.60 -3.70
CA LEU A 197 -11.79 -8.36 -4.21
C LEU A 197 -10.78 -9.04 -3.31
N LEU A 198 -9.76 -9.65 -3.93
CA LEU A 198 -8.67 -10.29 -3.22
C LEU A 198 -7.36 -9.60 -3.57
N PHE A 199 -6.47 -9.53 -2.60
CA PHE A 199 -5.14 -8.95 -2.76
C PHE A 199 -4.13 -9.89 -2.12
N ASN A 200 -3.12 -10.29 -2.88
CA ASN A 200 -1.96 -10.93 -2.28
C ASN A 200 -1.11 -9.86 -1.57
N ALA A 201 -0.37 -10.27 -0.55
CA ALA A 201 0.63 -9.43 0.11
C ALA A 201 1.83 -10.26 0.57
N THR A 202 3.00 -9.64 0.57
CA THR A 202 4.17 -10.21 1.26
C THR A 202 4.10 -9.84 2.73
N VAL A 203 4.00 -10.85 3.60
CA VAL A 203 3.94 -10.62 5.05
C VAL A 203 5.23 -9.97 5.52
N SER A 204 5.11 -8.83 6.20
CA SER A 204 6.23 -8.19 6.87
C SER A 204 6.71 -9.09 8.00
N ALA A 205 7.98 -9.47 7.98
CA ALA A 205 8.58 -10.22 9.08
C ALA A 205 8.50 -9.37 10.36
N VAL A 206 7.59 -9.70 11.27
CA VAL A 206 7.61 -9.14 12.62
C VAL A 206 8.89 -9.64 13.27
N PRO A 207 9.81 -8.77 13.76
CA PRO A 207 10.96 -9.25 14.50
C PRO A 207 10.44 -10.01 15.72
N GLU A 208 10.63 -11.33 15.73
CA GLU A 208 10.27 -12.16 16.88
C GLU A 208 10.90 -11.53 18.15
N PRO A 209 10.13 -11.35 19.24
CA PRO A 209 10.66 -10.76 20.48
C PRO A 209 11.95 -11.46 20.97
N GLY A 210 12.11 -12.75 20.65
CA GLY A 210 13.31 -13.53 20.95
C GLY A 210 14.58 -13.02 20.26
N THR A 211 14.48 -12.45 19.06
CA THR A 211 15.64 -11.93 18.31
C THR A 211 16.17 -10.64 18.94
N ALA A 212 15.28 -9.78 19.46
CA ALA A 212 15.65 -8.57 20.20
C ALA A 212 16.25 -8.90 21.59
N MET A 213 15.74 -9.92 22.28
CA MET A 213 16.30 -10.38 23.56
C MET A 213 17.68 -11.04 23.41
N MET A 214 17.92 -11.80 22.34
CA MET A 214 19.23 -12.44 22.10
C MET A 214 20.33 -11.41 21.84
N LEU A 215 20.03 -10.34 21.10
CA LEU A 215 20.97 -9.22 20.86
C LEU A 215 21.31 -8.45 22.14
N THR A 216 20.34 -8.22 23.01
CA THR A 216 20.56 -7.54 24.31
C THR A 216 21.35 -8.41 25.29
N LEU A 217 21.10 -9.72 25.35
CA LEU A 217 21.85 -10.65 26.19
C LEU A 217 23.30 -10.86 25.71
N ALA A 218 23.53 -10.93 24.39
CA ALA A 218 24.86 -11.03 23.82
C ALA A 218 25.70 -9.77 24.09
N GLY A 219 25.09 -8.58 23.99
CA GLY A 219 25.73 -7.31 24.34
C GLY A 219 26.12 -7.23 25.82
N ALA A 220 25.24 -7.67 26.72
CA ALA A 220 25.52 -7.71 28.17
C ALA A 220 26.65 -8.69 28.54
N ALA A 221 26.72 -9.85 27.87
CA ALA A 221 27.78 -10.83 28.10
C ALA A 221 29.16 -10.34 27.63
N MET A 222 29.23 -9.60 26.52
CA MET A 222 30.49 -9.01 26.04
C MET A 222 30.98 -7.85 26.91
N LEU A 223 30.07 -7.02 27.43
CA LEU A 223 30.43 -5.94 28.37
C LEU A 223 30.98 -6.47 29.70
N ARG A 224 30.53 -7.64 30.16
CA ARG A 224 31.00 -8.25 31.41
C ARG A 224 32.42 -8.82 31.29
N ARG A 225 32.84 -9.24 30.09
CA ARG A 225 34.20 -9.78 29.83
C ARG A 225 35.31 -8.73 29.78
N ARG A 226 34.98 -7.44 29.65
CA ARG A 226 35.97 -6.34 29.58
C ARG A 226 36.33 -5.72 30.94
N ARG A 227 35.75 -6.20 32.05
CA ARG A 227 36.02 -5.68 33.41
C ARG A 227 36.97 -6.53 34.24
N THR A 228 37.59 -7.55 33.65
CA THR A 228 38.63 -8.36 34.28
C THR A 228 39.86 -8.38 33.38
N ALA A 229 40.64 -7.30 33.44
CA ALA A 229 42.02 -7.21 33.00
C ALA A 229 42.74 -6.27 33.96
#